data_AF-A0A2V9CPI4-F1
#
_entry.id   AF-A0A2V9CPI4-F1
#
_cell.length_a   1.000
_cell.length_b   1.000
_cell.length_c   1.000
_cell.angle_alpha   90.00
_cell.angle_beta   90.00
_cell.angle_gamma   90.00
#
_symmetry.space_group_name_H-M   'P 1'
#
loop_
_entity.id
_entity.type
_entity.pdbx_description
1 polymer ?
#
loop_
_entity_poly.entity_id
_entity_poly.type
_entity_poly.pdbx_seq_one_letter_code
_entity_poly.pdbx_strand_id
1 'polypeptide(L)'
;MSDGIKYPWQQPVLDAFLAPSNSLPLKISIAEGAIAARLTDPQQTDLTERIALNDALRALRVLLEETKRRPEQPEDRKREDIA
;
A
#
# COMPACT_ATOMS: atom_id res chain seq x y z
N MET A 1 -20.63 8.30 3.12
CA MET A 1 -19.76 8.73 2.01
C MET A 1 -19.10 7.48 1.47
N SER A 2 -19.68 6.87 0.45
CA SER A 2 -19.17 5.62 -0.14
C SER A 2 -18.72 5.83 -1.59
N ASP A 3 -18.38 7.08 -1.96
CA ASP A 3 -18.03 7.48 -3.33
C ASP A 3 -16.52 7.40 -3.64
N GLY A 4 -15.77 6.52 -2.96
CA GLY A 4 -14.31 6.62 -2.90
C GLY A 4 -13.52 5.78 -3.91
N ILE A 5 -14.11 4.72 -4.48
CA ILE A 5 -13.36 3.72 -5.25
C ILE A 5 -14.01 3.52 -6.61
N LYS A 6 -13.35 4.04 -7.64
CA LYS A 6 -13.75 3.92 -9.04
C LYS A 6 -13.20 2.65 -9.67
N TYR A 7 -12.03 2.20 -9.24
CA TYR A 7 -11.33 1.05 -9.81
C TYR A 7 -11.00 0.00 -8.74
N PRO A 8 -11.21 -1.30 -8.99
CA PRO A 8 -10.99 -2.35 -7.99
C PRO A 8 -9.57 -2.39 -7.40
N TRP A 9 -8.55 -2.02 -8.19
CA TRP A 9 -7.16 -1.98 -7.74
C TRP A 9 -6.89 -0.92 -6.65
N GLN A 10 -7.76 0.08 -6.51
CA GLN A 10 -7.55 1.18 -5.55
C GLN A 10 -7.71 0.71 -4.10
N GLN A 11 -8.60 -0.25 -3.82
CA GLN A 11 -8.81 -0.73 -2.45
C GLN A 11 -7.55 -1.41 -1.88
N PRO A 12 -6.91 -2.37 -2.58
CA PRO A 12 -5.62 -2.93 -2.15
C PRO A 12 -4.53 -1.88 -1.90
N VAL A 13 -4.46 -0.84 -2.75
CA VAL A 13 -3.49 0.25 -2.58
C VAL A 13 -3.78 1.04 -1.30
N LEU A 14 -5.04 1.43 -1.08
CA LEU A 14 -5.45 2.13 0.14
C LEU A 14 -5.17 1.28 1.39
N ASP A 15 -5.49 -0.01 1.34
CA ASP A 15 -5.18 -0.96 2.41
C ASP A 15 -3.69 -0.99 2.74
N ALA A 16 -2.80 -0.93 1.75
CA ALA A 16 -1.36 -0.88 1.97
C ALA A 16 -0.92 0.43 2.63
N PHE A 17 -1.45 1.58 2.21
CA PHE A 17 -1.14 2.87 2.83
C PHE A 17 -1.62 3.00 4.28
N LEU A 18 -2.69 2.29 4.64
CA LEU A 18 -3.27 2.29 5.98
C LEU A 18 -2.76 1.13 6.86
N ALA A 19 -1.92 0.25 6.31
CA ALA A 19 -1.47 -0.95 7.01
C ALA A 19 -0.46 -0.61 8.13
N PRO A 20 -0.56 -1.27 9.30
CA PRO A 20 0.50 -1.22 10.30
C PRO A 20 1.76 -1.93 9.80
N SER A 21 2.93 -1.51 10.28
CA SER A 21 4.26 -1.95 9.81
C SER A 21 4.45 -3.47 9.77
N ASN A 22 3.86 -4.21 10.72
CA ASN A 22 3.93 -5.67 10.80
C ASN A 22 3.18 -6.40 9.67
N SER A 23 2.14 -5.79 9.12
CA SER A 23 1.33 -6.34 8.01
C SER A 23 1.60 -5.67 6.67
N LEU A 24 2.36 -4.57 6.69
CA LEU A 24 2.62 -3.74 5.52
C LEU A 24 3.28 -4.51 4.37
N PRO A 25 4.32 -5.35 4.55
CA PRO A 25 4.91 -6.08 3.43
C PRO A 25 3.89 -6.96 2.69
N LEU A 26 3.00 -7.64 3.43
CA LEU A 26 1.93 -8.44 2.86
C LEU A 26 0.93 -7.57 2.10
N LYS A 27 0.51 -6.44 2.68
CA LYS A 27 -0.45 -5.52 2.07
C LYS A 27 0.11 -4.87 0.79
N ILE A 28 1.40 -4.51 0.78
CA ILE A 28 2.11 -4.05 -0.41
C ILE A 28 2.10 -5.14 -1.49
N SER A 29 2.42 -6.38 -1.14
CA SER A 29 2.41 -7.49 -2.12
C SER A 29 1.04 -7.70 -2.76
N ILE A 30 -0.04 -7.63 -1.96
CA ILE A 30 -1.42 -7.72 -2.46
C ILE A 30 -1.74 -6.55 -3.41
N ALA A 31 -1.33 -5.33 -3.05
CA ALA A 31 -1.53 -4.14 -3.87
C ALA A 31 -0.77 -4.21 -5.20
N GLU A 32 0.49 -4.63 -5.18
CA GLU A 32 1.29 -4.85 -6.38
C GLU A 32 0.66 -5.90 -7.29
N GLY A 33 0.15 -7.01 -6.72
CA GLY A 33 -0.57 -8.03 -7.47
C GLY A 33 -1.83 -7.50 -8.14
N ALA A 34 -2.62 -6.70 -7.44
CA ALA A 34 -3.83 -6.07 -7.99
C ALA A 34 -3.51 -5.10 -9.13
N ILE A 35 -2.44 -4.29 -8.98
CA ILE A 35 -1.98 -3.39 -10.03
C ILE A 35 -1.45 -4.17 -11.24
N ALA A 36 -0.63 -5.21 -11.01
CA ALA A 36 -0.08 -6.03 -12.09
C ALA A 36 -1.20 -6.69 -12.90
N ALA A 37 -2.18 -7.29 -12.23
CA ALA A 37 -3.34 -7.88 -12.88
C ALA A 37 -4.08 -6.85 -13.76
N ARG A 38 -4.29 -5.62 -13.26
CA ARG A 38 -4.95 -4.57 -14.03
C ARG A 38 -4.12 -4.07 -15.21
N LEU A 39 -2.79 -3.96 -15.07
CA LEU A 39 -1.90 -3.54 -16.16
C LEU A 39 -1.80 -4.59 -17.28
N THR A 40 -2.00 -5.87 -16.96
CA THR A 40 -2.00 -6.96 -17.93
C THR A 40 -3.38 -7.25 -18.54
N ASP A 41 -4.43 -6.63 -18.00
CA ASP A 41 -5.80 -6.80 -18.49
C ASP A 41 -5.94 -6.19 -19.90
N PRO A 42 -6.31 -6.98 -20.93
CA PRO A 42 -6.52 -6.46 -22.28
C PRO A 42 -7.61 -5.39 -22.38
N GLN A 43 -8.52 -5.31 -21.40
CA GLN A 43 -9.57 -4.29 -21.32
C GLN A 43 -9.09 -2.98 -20.68
N GLN A 44 -7.83 -2.91 -20.25
CA GLN A 44 -7.22 -1.68 -19.74
C GLN A 44 -6.87 -0.76 -20.92
N THR A 45 -7.79 0.13 -21.27
CA THR A 45 -7.60 1.13 -22.34
C THR A 45 -7.54 2.57 -21.83
N ASP A 46 -7.81 2.79 -20.55
CA ASP A 46 -7.83 4.11 -19.92
C ASP A 46 -6.39 4.58 -19.62
N LEU A 47 -5.91 5.55 -20.39
CA LEU A 47 -4.55 6.09 -20.21
C LEU A 47 -4.37 6.75 -18.83
N THR A 48 -5.40 7.42 -18.32
CA THR A 48 -5.34 8.08 -17.00
C THR A 48 -5.24 7.03 -15.90
N GLU A 49 -6.03 5.94 -15.99
CA GLU A 49 -5.91 4.81 -15.07
C GLU A 49 -4.50 4.19 -15.14
N ARG A 50 -3.94 4.01 -16.33
CA ARG A 50 -2.61 3.44 -16.51
C ARG A 50 -1.50 4.27 -15.88
N ILE A 51 -1.59 5.60 -15.98
CA ILE A 51 -0.67 6.52 -15.31
C ILE A 51 -0.81 6.34 -13.79
N ALA A 52 -2.05 6.36 -13.27
CA ALA A 52 -2.31 6.19 -11.85
C ALA A 52 -1.79 4.85 -11.28
N LEU A 53 -1.91 3.76 -12.04
CA LEU A 53 -1.36 2.44 -11.68
C LEU A 53 0.17 2.48 -11.54
N ASN A 54 0.87 3.14 -12.45
CA ASN A 54 2.32 3.26 -12.38
C ASN A 54 2.79 4.16 -11.23
N ASP A 55 2.07 5.25 -10.97
CA ASP A 55 2.36 6.12 -9.83
C ASP A 55 2.10 5.41 -8.49
N ALA A 56 1.03 4.62 -8.39
CA ALA A 56 0.75 3.78 -7.24
C ALA A 56 1.88 2.77 -6.98
N LEU A 57 2.39 2.08 -8.01
CA LEU A 57 3.54 1.17 -7.87
C LEU A 57 4.78 1.87 -7.33
N ARG A 58 5.09 3.09 -7.82
CA ARG A 58 6.23 3.86 -7.32
C ARG A 58 6.06 4.22 -5.85
N ALA A 59 4.86 4.66 -5.48
CA ALA A 59 4.58 5.05 -4.10
C ALA A 59 4.65 3.84 -3.13
N LEU A 60 4.13 2.68 -3.53
CA LEU A 60 4.25 1.43 -2.76
C LEU A 60 5.71 1.03 -2.52
N ARG A 61 6.57 1.18 -3.51
CA ARG A 61 8.02 0.90 -3.37
C ARG A 61 8.70 1.85 -2.39
N VAL A 62 8.34 3.15 -2.44
CA VAL A 62 8.85 4.12 -1.46
C VAL A 62 8.41 3.73 -0.05
N LEU A 63 7.14 3.39 0.13
CA LEU A 63 6.59 2.97 1.42
C LEU A 63 7.29 1.71 1.98
N LEU A 64 7.64 0.75 1.11
CA LEU A 64 8.43 -0.42 1.49
C LEU A 64 9.85 -0.05 1.96
N GLU A 65 10.51 0.89 1.28
CA GLU A 65 11.85 1.33 1.68
C GLU A 65 11.85 2.17 2.96
N GLU A 66 10.84 3.01 3.17
CA GLU A 66 10.69 3.80 4.39
C GLU A 66 10.50 2.91 5.63
N THR A 67 9.80 1.79 5.50
CA THR A 67 9.60 0.86 6.61
C THR A 67 10.84 0.05 6.93
N LYS A 68 11.68 -0.28 5.95
CA LYS A 68 13.02 -0.84 6.22
C LYS A 68 13.95 0.14 6.95
N ARG A 69 13.77 1.44 6.74
CA ARG A 69 14.59 2.50 7.35
C ARG A 69 14.17 2.90 8.76
N ARG A 70 12.95 2.58 9.19
CA ARG A 70 12.52 2.74 10.58
C ARG A 70 12.74 1.41 11.32
N PRO A 71 13.87 1.21 12.01
CA PRO A 71 13.91 0.17 13.02
C PRO A 71 12.82 0.47 14.05
N GLU A 72 12.13 -0.57 14.50
CA GLU A 72 11.08 -0.49 15.52
C GLU A 72 11.57 0.39 16.66
N GLN A 73 10.97 1.57 16.85
CA GLN A 73 11.32 2.41 17.98
C GLN A 73 10.82 1.71 19.25
N PRO A 74 11.70 1.38 20.22
CA PRO A 74 11.35 0.62 21.42
C PRO A 74 10.58 1.45 22.47
N GLU A 75 9.96 2.57 22.09
CA GLU A 75 9.28 3.50 22.99
C GLU A 75 7.96 2.95 23.56
N ASP A 76 7.38 1.90 22.97
CA ASP A 76 6.17 1.25 23.50
C ASP A 76 6.42 0.30 24.70
N ARG A 77 7.69 -0.02 25.02
CA ARG A 77 8.02 -0.95 26.13
C ARG A 77 8.23 -0.30 27.49
N LYS A 78 8.12 1.03 27.64
CA LYS A 78 8.51 1.74 28.88
C LYS A 78 7.38 2.50 29.58
N ARG A 79 6.15 1.98 29.55
CA ARG A 79 5.05 2.48 30.41
C ARG A 79 4.47 1.45 31.39
N GLU A 80 5.12 0.30 31.53
CA GLU A 80 4.75 -0.73 32.53
C GLU A 80 5.91 -0.98 33.51
N ASP A 81 6.51 0.06 34.08
CA ASP A 81 7.40 -0.08 35.23
C ASP A 81 7.27 1.18 36.12
N ILE A 82 6.05 1.47 36.56
CA ILE A 82 5.82 2.31 37.74
C ILE A 82 4.73 1.62 38.56
N ALA A 83 5.15 0.72 39.44
CA ALA A 83 4.38 0.17 40.55
C ALA A 83 5.20 0.36 41.84
#